data_AF-A0A7V8XPJ6-F1
#
_entry.id   AF-A0A7V8XPJ6-F1
#
_cell.length_a   1.000
_cell.length_b   1.000
_cell.length_c   1.000
_cell.angle_alpha   90.00
_cell.angle_beta   90.00
_cell.angle_gamma   90.00
#
_symmetry.space_group_name_H-M   'P 1'
#
loop_
_entity.id
_entity.type
_entity.pdbx_description
1 polymer ?
#
loop_
_entity_poly.entity_id
_entity_poly.type
_entity_poly.pdbx_seq_one_letter_code
_entity_poly.pdbx_strand_id
1 'polypeptide(L)'
;MTASLDRRIISIISRAAMVPEASVRPETPLLSLGIGSLEQIECVFAVEDALRVELDAPELWQARTVQDVIDAVAKVVSSRDQPPSA
;
A
#
# COMPACT_ATOMS: atom_id res chain seq x y z
N MET A 1 -12.18 4.50 10.79
CA MET A 1 -11.09 5.25 10.13
C MET A 1 -10.28 4.37 9.17
N THR A 2 -10.14 3.06 9.41
CA THR A 2 -9.45 2.11 8.51
C THR A 2 -10.14 1.91 7.16
N ALA A 3 -11.45 1.64 7.11
CA ALA A 3 -12.16 1.29 5.85
C ALA A 3 -11.99 2.25 4.66
N SER A 4 -11.62 3.52 4.89
CA SER A 4 -11.32 4.49 3.83
C SER A 4 -9.88 4.37 3.30
N LEU A 5 -8.94 3.94 4.14
CA LEU A 5 -7.53 3.68 3.79
C LEU A 5 -7.42 2.43 2.92
N ASP A 6 -8.01 1.31 3.35
CA ASP A 6 -8.01 0.04 2.60
C ASP A 6 -8.46 0.26 1.16
N ARG A 7 -9.58 0.99 0.99
CA ARG A 7 -10.18 1.27 -0.31
C ARG A 7 -9.29 2.15 -1.19
N ARG A 8 -8.58 3.12 -0.61
CA ARG A 8 -7.60 3.95 -1.34
C ARG A 8 -6.42 3.11 -1.80
N ILE A 9 -5.88 2.27 -0.93
CA ILE A 9 -4.74 1.40 -1.24
C ILE A 9 -5.12 0.40 -2.33
N ILE A 10 -6.28 -0.25 -2.21
CA ILE A 10 -6.82 -1.16 -3.22
C ILE A 10 -6.92 -0.46 -4.58
N SER A 11 -7.43 0.77 -4.62
CA SER A 11 -7.54 1.54 -5.86
C SER A 11 -6.17 1.91 -6.46
N ILE A 12 -5.17 2.23 -5.63
CA ILE A 12 -3.81 2.52 -6.11
C ILE A 12 -3.17 1.25 -6.68
N ILE A 13 -3.26 0.14 -5.95
CA ILE A 13 -2.74 -1.18 -6.37
C ILE A 13 -3.42 -1.63 -7.66
N SER A 14 -4.75 -1.48 -7.78
CA SER A 14 -5.48 -1.88 -8.99
C SER A 14 -5.00 -1.10 -10.21
N ARG A 15 -4.73 0.21 -10.05
CA ARG A 15 -4.22 1.07 -11.12
C ARG A 15 -2.77 0.73 -11.48
N ALA A 16 -1.92 0.49 -10.49
CA ALA A 16 -0.53 0.09 -10.70
C ALA A 16 -0.41 -1.27 -11.41
N ALA A 17 -1.24 -2.25 -11.00
CA ALA A 17 -1.27 -3.57 -11.60
C ALA A 17 -2.11 -3.65 -12.90
N MET A 18 -2.83 -2.59 -13.27
CA MET A 18 -3.79 -2.59 -14.38
C MET A 18 -4.83 -3.72 -14.30
N VAL A 19 -5.29 -4.01 -13.09
CA VAL A 19 -6.29 -5.04 -12.79
C VAL A 19 -7.56 -4.40 -12.22
N PRO A 20 -8.74 -5.05 -12.36
CA PRO A 20 -9.95 -4.56 -11.72
C PRO A 20 -9.83 -4.63 -10.19
N GLU A 21 -10.37 -3.62 -9.49
CA GLU A 21 -10.40 -3.58 -8.01
C GLU A 21 -11.05 -4.83 -7.40
N ALA A 22 -12.00 -5.46 -8.11
CA ALA A 22 -12.65 -6.71 -7.70
C ALA A 22 -11.67 -7.91 -7.58
N SER A 23 -10.55 -7.87 -8.29
CA SER A 23 -9.48 -8.87 -8.21
C SER A 23 -8.45 -8.58 -7.13
N VAL A 24 -8.45 -7.36 -6.58
CA VAL A 24 -7.51 -6.93 -5.54
C VAL A 24 -8.14 -7.21 -4.18
N ARG A 25 -7.75 -8.32 -3.55
CA ARG A 25 -8.17 -8.66 -2.19
C ARG A 25 -6.97 -8.62 -1.25
N PRO A 26 -7.18 -8.40 0.06
CA PRO A 26 -6.07 -8.35 1.02
C PRO A 26 -5.24 -9.64 1.03
N GLU A 27 -5.90 -10.78 0.86
CA GLU A 27 -5.30 -12.12 0.73
C GLU A 27 -4.61 -12.39 -0.61
N THR A 28 -4.79 -11.53 -1.62
CA THR A 28 -4.20 -11.72 -2.94
C THR A 28 -2.70 -11.41 -2.92
N PRO A 29 -1.85 -12.30 -3.44
CA PRO A 29 -0.42 -12.03 -3.58
C PRO A 29 -0.18 -10.91 -4.60
N LEU A 30 0.70 -9.97 -4.28
CA LEU A 30 1.10 -8.88 -5.21
C LEU A 30 1.65 -9.45 -6.52
N LEU A 31 2.44 -10.53 -6.41
CA LEU A 31 3.00 -11.23 -7.56
C LEU A 31 1.91 -11.84 -8.48
N SER A 32 0.77 -12.27 -7.92
CA SER A 32 -0.35 -12.79 -8.71
C SER A 32 -1.11 -11.70 -9.45
N LEU A 33 -1.02 -10.46 -8.99
CA LEU A 33 -1.56 -9.29 -9.68
C LEU A 33 -0.61 -8.77 -10.78
N GLY A 34 0.58 -9.36 -10.93
CA GLY A 34 1.61 -8.90 -11.85
C GLY A 34 2.50 -7.79 -11.29
N ILE A 35 2.44 -7.52 -9.98
CA ILE A 35 3.29 -6.52 -9.33
C ILE A 35 4.65 -7.16 -9.04
N GLY A 36 5.61 -6.91 -9.93
CA GLY A 36 7.02 -7.28 -9.79
C GLY A 36 7.82 -6.27 -8.98
N SER A 37 9.15 -6.42 -8.97
CA SER A 37 10.05 -5.53 -8.21
C SER A 37 10.01 -4.07 -8.68
N LEU A 38 9.81 -3.81 -9.97
CA LEU A 38 9.73 -2.45 -10.51
C LEU A 38 8.37 -1.81 -10.19
N GLU A 39 7.30 -2.57 -10.39
CA GLU A 39 5.94 -2.16 -10.11
C GLU A 39 5.72 -1.93 -8.61
N GLN A 40 6.42 -2.67 -7.75
CA GLN A 40 6.45 -2.38 -6.31
C GLN A 40 7.05 -1.00 -6.03
N ILE A 41 8.16 -0.64 -6.67
CA ILE A 41 8.79 0.68 -6.51
C ILE A 41 7.81 1.79 -6.95
N GLU A 42 7.20 1.65 -8.13
CA GLU A 42 6.21 2.60 -8.63
C GLU A 42 4.98 2.69 -7.70
N CYS A 43 4.54 1.55 -7.17
CA CYS A 43 3.43 1.49 -6.22
C CYS A 43 3.77 2.21 -4.91
N VAL A 44 4.98 2.03 -4.37
CA VAL A 44 5.45 2.77 -3.17
C VAL A 44 5.34 4.26 -3.42
N PHE A 45 5.94 4.77 -4.50
CA PHE A 45 5.92 6.20 -4.82
C PHE A 45 4.50 6.73 -5.03
N ALA A 46 3.63 5.98 -5.72
CA ALA A 46 2.24 6.36 -5.93
C ALA A 46 1.44 6.43 -4.61
N VAL A 47 1.68 5.49 -3.69
CA VAL A 47 1.03 5.49 -2.37
C VAL A 47 1.56 6.66 -1.51
N GLU A 48 2.87 6.88 -1.49
CA GLU A 48 3.50 8.00 -0.78
C GLU A 48 2.96 9.35 -1.25
N ASP A 49 2.89 9.58 -2.57
CA ASP A 49 2.35 10.83 -3.13
C ASP A 49 0.85 10.99 -2.82
N ALA A 50 0.06 9.92 -3.00
CA ALA A 50 -1.38 9.95 -2.79
C ALA A 50 -1.78 10.17 -1.31
N LEU A 51 -0.98 9.68 -0.38
CA LEU A 51 -1.20 9.81 1.07
C LEU A 51 -0.35 10.92 1.69
N ARG A 52 0.58 11.49 0.92
CA ARG A 52 1.62 12.44 1.37
C ARG A 52 2.46 11.90 2.52
N VAL A 53 2.70 10.59 2.60
CA VAL A 53 3.48 9.92 3.66
C VAL A 53 4.82 9.45 3.11
N GLU A 54 5.78 9.15 3.99
CA GLU A 54 7.00 8.39 3.66
C GLU A 54 6.82 6.95 4.14
N LEU A 55 6.98 5.99 3.24
CA LEU A 55 6.94 4.56 3.52
C LEU A 55 8.36 4.00 3.44
N ASP A 56 8.66 3.05 4.32
CA ASP A 56 9.88 2.28 4.20
C ASP A 56 9.78 1.33 2.99
N ALA A 57 10.39 1.72 1.87
CA ALA A 57 10.52 0.88 0.68
C ALA A 57 10.95 -0.57 0.99
N PRO A 58 11.94 -0.85 1.87
CA PRO A 58 12.29 -2.22 2.21
C PRO A 58 11.19 -2.99 2.96
N GLU A 59 10.34 -2.31 3.74
CA GLU A 59 9.18 -2.93 4.40
C GLU A 59 8.11 -3.29 3.36
N LEU A 60 7.86 -2.40 2.38
CA LEU A 60 6.97 -2.69 1.24
C LEU A 60 7.52 -3.76 0.28
N TRP A 61 8.84 -3.86 0.09
CA TRP A 61 9.44 -4.91 -0.74
C TRP A 61 9.35 -6.30 -0.11
N GLN A 62 9.20 -6.36 1.21
CA GLN A 62 8.92 -7.60 1.92
C GLN A 62 7.43 -7.95 1.91
N ALA A 63 6.56 -7.02 1.51
CA ALA A 63 5.13 -7.26 1.36
C ALA A 63 4.91 -8.33 0.29
N ARG A 64 4.16 -9.38 0.65
CA ARG A 64 3.82 -10.48 -0.27
C ARG A 64 2.39 -10.35 -0.76
N THR A 65 1.54 -9.76 0.08
CA THR A 65 0.10 -9.64 -0.14
C THR A 65 -0.34 -8.19 -0.09
N VAL A 66 -1.54 -7.92 -0.60
CA VAL A 66 -2.16 -6.60 -0.51
C VAL A 66 -2.36 -6.20 0.96
N GLN A 67 -2.67 -7.15 1.85
CA GLN A 67 -2.81 -6.90 3.28
C GLN A 67 -1.51 -6.34 3.89
N ASP A 68 -0.35 -6.90 3.53
CA ASP A 68 0.95 -6.41 4.03
C ASP A 68 1.17 -4.94 3.68
N VAL A 69 0.79 -4.52 2.46
CA VAL A 69 0.87 -3.12 2.03
C VAL A 69 -0.09 -2.24 2.82
N ILE A 70 -1.32 -2.72 3.05
CA ILE A 70 -2.31 -2.00 3.85
C ILE A 70 -1.81 -1.79 5.28
N ASP A 71 -1.26 -2.83 5.91
CA ASP A 71 -0.72 -2.78 7.26
C ASP A 71 0.48 -1.82 7.36
N ALA A 72 1.42 -1.88 6.43
CA ALA A 72 2.58 -0.99 6.40
C ALA A 72 2.15 0.49 6.34
N VAL A 73 1.21 0.79 5.44
CA VAL A 73 0.68 2.15 5.29
C VAL A 73 -0.15 2.57 6.51
N ALA A 74 -0.99 1.68 7.04
CA ALA A 74 -1.81 1.95 8.21
C ALA A 74 -0.95 2.27 9.43
N LYS A 75 0.18 1.57 9.60
CA LYS A 75 1.17 1.83 10.66
C LYS A 75 1.79 3.22 10.52
N VAL A 76 2.16 3.64 9.32
CA VAL A 76 2.74 4.98 9.07
C VAL A 76 1.71 6.08 9.30
N VAL A 77 0.51 5.93 8.75
CA VAL A 77 -0.57 6.92 8.92
C VAL A 77 -0.98 7.04 10.39
N SER A 78 -1.04 5.92 11.12
CA SER A 78 -1.36 5.91 12.56
C SER A 78 -0.23 6.52 13.40
N SER A 79 1.03 6.31 13.02
CA SER A 79 2.19 6.92 13.69
C SER A 79 2.27 8.42 13.43
N ARG A 80 1.85 8.88 12.24
CA ARG A 80 1.86 10.30 11.86
C ARG A 80 0.79 11.13 12.57
N ASP A 81 -0.29 10.49 13.01
CA ASP A 81 -1.34 11.12 13.84
C ASP A 81 -0.91 11.25 15.32
N GLN A 82 0.17 10.57 15.73
CA GLN A 82 0.78 10.87 17.03
C GLN A 82 1.57 12.17 16.93
N PRO A 83 1.18 13.25 17.64
CA PRO A 83 2.07 14.39 17.81
C PRO A 83 3.37 13.88 18.45
N PRO A 84 4.54 14.47 18.13
CA PRO A 84 5.75 14.17 18.88
C PRO A 84 5.45 14.46 20.35
N SER A 85 5.35 13.40 21.16
CA SER A 85 5.21 13.53 22.60
C SER A 85 6.40 14.35 23.10
N ALA A 86 6.10 15.56 23.54
CA ALA A 86 7.02 16.50 24.16
C ALA A 86 7.59 15.95 25.48
#